data_AF-A0A7W5G1H9-F1
#
_entry.id   AF-A0A7W5G1H9-F1
#
_cell.length_a   1.000
_cell.length_b   1.000
_cell.length_c   1.000
_cell.angle_alpha   90.00
_cell.angle_beta   90.00
_cell.angle_gamma   90.00
#
_symmetry.space_group_name_H-M   'P 1'
#
loop_
_entity.id
_entity.type
_entity.pdbx_description
1 polymer ?
#
loop_
_entity_poly.entity_id
_entity_poly.type
_entity_poly.pdbx_seq_one_letter_code
_entity_poly.pdbx_strand_id
1 'polypeptide(L)'
;MKEESSTVSNLVFDFLSESASAKSKDDVLLLLGKISQYFGFSYFAISGIPSPPERIDPYFVLGNWSAGWFDRYRENNYVHADPIVQLSKTCDHAFVWSEALRDQKLDRQSRRVMNDDLPLNFHPAAVRASAALNTPNGAV
;
A
#
# COMPACT_ATOMS: atom_id res chain seq x y z
N MET A 1 11.34 -6.72 -25.56
CA MET A 1 9.86 -6.81 -25.50
C MET A 1 9.31 -8.22 -25.28
N LYS A 2 9.59 -9.25 -26.11
CA LYS A 2 9.07 -10.62 -25.84
C LYS A 2 9.66 -11.27 -24.58
N GLU A 3 10.96 -11.10 -24.33
CA GLU A 3 11.64 -11.66 -23.15
C GLU A 3 11.16 -11.03 -21.83
N GLU A 4 11.02 -9.71 -21.76
CA GLU A 4 10.52 -9.03 -20.54
C GLU A 4 9.09 -9.46 -20.18
N SER A 5 8.22 -9.63 -21.18
CA SER A 5 6.85 -10.12 -20.96
C SER A 5 6.82 -11.55 -20.40
N SER A 6 7.75 -12.40 -20.83
CA SER A 6 7.89 -13.77 -20.29
C SER A 6 8.46 -13.77 -18.88
N THR A 7 9.43 -12.91 -18.58
CA THR A 7 10.02 -12.78 -17.24
C THR A 7 8.98 -12.30 -16.21
N VAL A 8 8.20 -11.26 -16.54
CA VAL A 8 7.15 -10.76 -15.64
C VAL A 8 6.08 -11.83 -15.41
N SER A 9 5.68 -12.55 -16.46
CA SER A 9 4.68 -13.62 -16.35
C SER A 9 5.16 -14.75 -15.44
N ASN A 10 6.41 -15.18 -15.59
CA ASN A 10 7.02 -16.19 -14.73
C ASN A 10 7.09 -15.70 -13.28
N LEU A 11 7.53 -14.47 -13.06
CA LEU A 11 7.63 -13.89 -11.71
C LEU A 11 6.28 -13.86 -10.98
N VAL A 12 5.21 -13.44 -11.68
CA VAL A 12 3.85 -13.44 -11.11
C VAL A 12 3.37 -14.86 -10.84
N PHE A 13 3.64 -15.80 -11.76
CA PHE A 13 3.26 -17.20 -11.58
C PHE A 13 3.98 -17.86 -10.39
N ASP A 14 5.28 -17.59 -10.24
CA ASP A 14 6.10 -18.06 -9.13
C ASP A 14 5.56 -17.49 -7.81
N PHE A 15 5.25 -16.19 -7.77
CA PHE A 15 4.63 -15.56 -6.61
C PHE A 15 3.29 -16.22 -6.24
N LEU A 16 2.41 -16.50 -7.20
CA LEU A 16 1.12 -17.17 -6.94
C LEU A 16 1.33 -18.59 -6.42
N SER A 17 2.27 -19.34 -6.99
CA SER A 17 2.56 -20.72 -6.59
C SER A 17 3.19 -20.80 -5.18
N GLU A 18 4.16 -19.93 -4.90
CA GLU A 18 4.83 -19.86 -3.60
C GLU A 18 3.89 -19.34 -2.51
N SER A 19 3.08 -18.32 -2.80
CA SER A 19 2.11 -17.77 -1.84
C SER A 19 1.01 -18.77 -1.47
N ALA A 20 0.58 -19.61 -2.41
CA ALA A 20 -0.37 -20.70 -2.13
C ALA A 20 0.19 -21.76 -1.15
N SER A 21 1.52 -21.87 -1.06
CA SER A 21 2.21 -22.80 -0.18
C SER A 21 2.73 -22.16 1.12
N ALA A 22 2.56 -20.84 1.27
CA ALA A 22 3.00 -20.08 2.44
C ALA A 22 2.25 -20.54 3.70
N LYS A 23 2.97 -20.69 4.81
CA LYS A 23 2.41 -21.21 6.07
C LYS A 23 2.31 -20.14 7.16
N SER A 24 2.86 -18.96 6.91
CA SER A 24 2.93 -17.87 7.86
C SER A 24 2.82 -16.51 7.17
N LYS A 25 2.51 -15.47 7.95
CA LYS A 25 2.55 -14.08 7.49
C LYS A 25 3.94 -13.67 7.03
N ASP A 26 4.98 -14.19 7.69
CA ASP A 26 6.38 -13.87 7.36
C ASP A 26 6.80 -14.44 6.00
N ASP A 27 6.31 -15.64 5.64
CA ASP A 27 6.52 -16.21 4.30
C ASP A 27 5.92 -15.28 3.23
N VAL A 28 4.68 -14.82 3.44
CA VAL A 28 3.99 -13.90 2.52
C VAL A 28 4.73 -12.55 2.45
N LEU A 29 5.22 -12.02 3.59
CA LEU A 29 6.01 -10.79 3.64
C LEU A 29 7.29 -10.90 2.80
N LEU A 30 7.98 -12.03 2.91
CA LEU A 30 9.22 -12.28 2.16
C LEU A 30 8.95 -12.34 0.65
N LEU A 31 7.89 -13.05 0.25
CA LEU A 31 7.47 -13.15 -1.15
C LEU A 31 7.09 -11.78 -1.73
N LEU A 32 6.30 -11.00 -0.99
CA LEU A 32 5.93 -9.65 -1.37
C LEU A 32 7.14 -8.71 -1.44
N GLY A 33 8.11 -8.86 -0.55
CA GLY A 33 9.36 -8.12 -0.60
C GLY A 33 10.15 -8.37 -1.88
N LYS A 34 10.31 -9.65 -2.27
CA LYS A 34 11.02 -10.05 -3.50
C LYS A 34 10.36 -9.44 -4.75
N ILE A 35 9.05 -9.61 -4.91
CA ILE A 35 8.34 -9.14 -6.10
C ILE A 35 8.26 -7.61 -6.13
N SER A 36 8.04 -6.96 -4.98
CA SER A 36 8.03 -5.48 -4.87
C SER A 36 9.36 -4.88 -5.30
N GLN A 37 10.48 -5.49 -4.88
CA GLN A 37 11.82 -5.03 -5.24
C GLN A 37 12.08 -5.14 -6.74
N TYR A 38 11.60 -6.20 -7.40
CA TYR A 38 11.70 -6.34 -8.86
C TYR A 38 11.02 -5.19 -9.61
N PHE A 39 9.88 -4.71 -9.11
CA PHE A 39 9.15 -3.57 -9.67
C PHE A 39 9.64 -2.20 -9.14
N GLY A 40 10.70 -2.16 -8.33
CA GLY A 40 11.28 -0.93 -7.81
C GLY A 40 10.56 -0.33 -6.59
N PHE A 41 9.64 -1.06 -5.96
CA PHE A 41 8.99 -0.65 -4.72
C PHE A 41 9.83 -1.07 -3.52
N SER A 42 10.20 -0.09 -2.68
CA SER A 42 10.93 -0.36 -1.43
C SER A 42 10.01 -0.64 -0.24
N TYR A 43 8.77 -0.14 -0.31
CA TYR A 43 7.80 -0.21 0.78
C TYR A 43 6.42 -0.62 0.27
N PHE A 44 5.71 -1.42 1.05
CA PHE A 44 4.34 -1.86 0.81
C PHE A 44 3.59 -2.03 2.14
N ALA A 45 2.27 -1.96 2.06
CA ALA A 45 1.36 -2.36 3.12
C ALA A 45 0.07 -2.93 2.53
N ILE A 46 -0.52 -3.85 3.26
CA ILE A 46 -1.82 -4.46 3.04
C ILE A 46 -2.59 -4.26 4.34
N SER A 47 -3.71 -3.56 4.24
CA SER A 47 -4.58 -3.30 5.37
C SER A 47 -6.04 -3.25 4.93
N GLY A 48 -6.93 -3.52 5.87
CA GLY A 48 -8.31 -3.09 5.76
C GLY A 48 -8.43 -1.58 5.87
N ILE A 49 -9.58 -1.07 5.44
CA ILE A 49 -9.92 0.35 5.58
C ILE A 49 -10.97 0.49 6.69
N PRO A 50 -10.61 1.08 7.84
CA PRO A 50 -11.55 1.25 8.95
C PRO A 50 -12.70 2.19 8.60
N SER A 51 -13.86 1.95 9.22
CA SER A 51 -14.95 2.93 9.26
C SER A 51 -14.70 3.94 10.38
N PRO A 52 -14.95 5.25 10.19
CA PRO A 52 -14.87 6.18 11.31
C PRO A 52 -15.83 5.76 12.44
N PRO A 53 -15.43 5.76 13.73
CA PRO A 53 -14.19 6.31 14.29
C PRO A 53 -13.07 5.26 14.58
N GLU A 54 -13.12 4.10 13.94
CA GLU A 54 -12.19 3.00 14.20
C GLU A 54 -10.73 3.36 13.88
N ARG A 55 -9.81 2.67 14.55
CA ARG A 55 -8.37 2.80 14.33
C ARG A 55 -7.89 1.81 13.28
N ILE A 56 -6.74 2.09 12.66
CA ILE A 56 -6.13 1.22 11.64
C ILE A 56 -5.47 -0.04 12.23
N ASP A 57 -5.07 -0.03 13.51
CA ASP A 57 -4.34 -1.12 14.17
C ASP A 57 -4.95 -2.53 13.97
N PRO A 58 -6.27 -2.76 14.19
CA PRO A 58 -6.85 -4.09 13.98
C PRO A 58 -6.94 -4.51 12.51
N TYR A 59 -6.83 -3.56 11.57
CA TYR A 59 -6.97 -3.79 10.14
C TYR A 59 -5.61 -3.92 9.43
N PHE A 60 -4.49 -3.65 10.10
CA PHE A 60 -3.18 -3.78 9.48
C PHE A 60 -2.80 -5.25 9.36
N VAL A 61 -2.80 -5.77 8.12
CA VAL A 61 -2.58 -7.20 7.86
C VAL A 61 -1.07 -7.48 7.78
N LEU A 62 -0.37 -6.69 6.97
CA LEU A 62 1.01 -6.94 6.58
C LEU A 62 1.64 -5.69 5.96
N GLY A 63 2.93 -5.46 6.18
CA GLY A 63 3.65 -4.37 5.51
C GLY A 63 5.07 -4.25 6.01
N ASN A 64 5.91 -3.54 5.25
CA ASN A 64 7.32 -3.31 5.58
C ASN A 64 7.64 -1.81 5.71
N TRP A 65 6.65 -0.99 6.09
CA TRP A 65 6.85 0.44 6.33
C TRP A 65 8.07 0.67 7.24
N SER A 66 8.80 1.75 6.99
CA SER A 66 9.97 2.08 7.80
C SER A 66 9.62 2.17 9.28
N ALA A 67 10.55 1.75 10.14
CA ALA A 67 10.42 1.85 11.58
C ALA A 67 10.00 3.26 12.02
N GLY A 68 8.96 3.34 12.86
CA GLY A 68 8.42 4.60 13.40
C GLY A 68 7.40 5.33 12.53
N TRP A 69 7.31 5.06 11.23
CA TRP A 69 6.26 5.70 10.40
C TRP A 69 4.88 5.17 10.73
N PHE A 70 4.73 3.85 10.83
CA PHE A 70 3.45 3.24 11.22
C PHE A 70 3.01 3.69 12.60
N ASP A 71 3.93 3.78 13.56
CA ASP A 71 3.66 4.27 14.92
C ASP A 71 3.11 5.70 14.90
N ARG A 72 3.75 6.60 14.15
CA ARG A 72 3.26 7.96 13.99
C ARG A 72 1.90 8.01 13.29
N TYR A 73 1.72 7.21 12.24
CA TYR A 73 0.50 7.15 11.45
C TYR A 73 -0.71 6.74 12.31
N ARG A 74 -0.54 5.73 13.18
CA ARG A 74 -1.59 5.31 14.12
C ARG A 74 -1.81 6.34 15.24
N GLU A 75 -0.76 6.92 15.81
CA GLU A 75 -0.86 7.87 16.93
C GLU A 75 -1.61 9.14 16.54
N ASN A 76 -1.39 9.62 15.31
CA ASN A 76 -2.06 10.80 14.77
C ASN A 76 -3.38 10.47 14.06
N ASN A 77 -3.78 9.19 14.05
CA ASN A 77 -5.00 8.70 13.41
C ASN A 77 -5.11 9.15 11.93
N TYR A 78 -3.98 9.10 11.21
CA TYR A 78 -3.87 9.64 9.85
C TYR A 78 -4.75 8.91 8.82
N VAL A 79 -5.20 7.68 9.12
CA VAL A 79 -6.09 6.90 8.26
C VAL A 79 -7.35 7.65 7.81
N HIS A 80 -7.89 8.56 8.64
CA HIS A 80 -9.09 9.32 8.30
C HIS A 80 -8.79 10.57 7.48
N ALA A 81 -7.57 11.11 7.58
CA ALA A 81 -7.12 12.29 6.84
C ALA A 81 -6.34 11.95 5.56
N ASP A 82 -5.99 10.67 5.36
CA ASP A 82 -5.21 10.19 4.24
C ASP A 82 -6.07 10.19 2.94
N PRO A 83 -5.73 11.05 1.95
CA PRO A 83 -6.50 11.14 0.72
C PRO A 83 -6.43 9.85 -0.12
N ILE A 84 -5.39 9.03 0.05
CA ILE A 84 -5.26 7.73 -0.64
C ILE A 84 -6.23 6.73 -0.04
N VAL A 85 -6.41 6.73 1.28
CA VAL A 85 -7.42 5.89 1.94
C VAL A 85 -8.83 6.30 1.51
N GLN A 86 -9.12 7.60 1.43
CA GLN A 86 -10.42 8.09 0.96
C GLN A 86 -10.69 7.68 -0.49
N LEU A 87 -9.71 7.82 -1.38
CA LEU A 87 -9.84 7.40 -2.77
C LEU A 87 -10.02 5.88 -2.89
N SER A 88 -9.29 5.10 -2.09
CA SER A 88 -9.38 3.64 -2.05
C SER A 88 -10.77 3.12 -1.64
N LYS A 89 -11.57 3.91 -0.93
CA LYS A 89 -12.98 3.57 -0.63
C LYS A 89 -13.89 3.67 -1.86
N THR A 90 -13.49 4.45 -2.86
CA THR A 90 -14.31 4.78 -4.04
C THR A 90 -13.79 4.16 -5.34
N CYS A 91 -12.60 3.55 -5.31
CA CYS A 91 -11.96 2.92 -6.45
C CYS A 91 -11.76 1.41 -6.19
N ASP A 92 -11.92 0.62 -7.23
CA ASP A 92 -11.76 -0.84 -7.23
C ASP A 92 -10.58 -1.32 -8.10
N HIS A 93 -9.77 -0.37 -8.57
CA HIS A 93 -8.62 -0.60 -9.43
C HIS A 93 -7.35 0.07 -8.86
N ALA A 94 -6.20 -0.35 -9.37
CA ALA A 94 -4.92 0.24 -9.01
C ALA A 94 -4.75 1.64 -9.60
N PHE A 95 -4.20 2.57 -8.83
CA PHE A 95 -3.93 3.94 -9.26
C PHE A 95 -2.58 4.46 -8.74
N VAL A 96 -1.95 5.35 -9.52
CA VAL A 96 -0.71 6.03 -9.14
C VAL A 96 -1.05 7.31 -8.38
N TRP A 97 -0.41 7.52 -7.22
CA TRP A 97 -0.75 8.63 -6.32
C TRP A 97 -0.57 10.01 -6.97
N SER A 98 0.51 10.19 -7.74
CA SER A 98 0.83 11.45 -8.42
C SER A 98 -0.17 11.82 -9.52
N GLU A 99 -0.84 10.82 -10.11
CA GLU A 99 -1.89 11.02 -11.10
C GLU A 99 -3.23 11.28 -10.41
N ALA A 100 -3.57 10.45 -9.43
CA ALA A 100 -4.82 10.53 -8.69
C ALA A 100 -4.99 11.83 -7.89
N LEU A 101 -3.89 12.40 -7.39
CA LEU A 101 -3.90 13.61 -6.57
C LEU A 101 -3.55 14.89 -7.35
N ARG A 102 -3.21 14.79 -8.64
CA ARG A 102 -2.69 15.92 -9.46
C ARG A 102 -3.56 17.17 -9.37
N ASP A 103 -4.87 16.99 -9.48
CA ASP A 103 -5.85 18.08 -9.52
C ASP A 103 -6.64 18.23 -8.21
N GLN A 104 -6.26 17.48 -7.16
CA GLN A 104 -6.96 17.52 -5.88
C GLN A 104 -6.42 18.62 -4.96
N LYS A 105 -7.33 19.46 -4.45
CA LYS A 105 -7.01 20.39 -3.37
C LYS A 105 -6.98 19.64 -2.03
N LEU A 106 -5.79 19.20 -1.64
CA LEU A 106 -5.56 18.60 -0.33
C LEU A 106 -5.69 19.63 0.78
N ASP A 107 -6.39 19.26 1.85
CA ASP A 107 -6.45 20.05 3.08
C ASP A 107 -5.10 20.00 3.84
N ARG A 108 -4.99 20.72 4.96
CA ARG A 108 -3.74 20.80 5.72
C ARG A 108 -3.31 19.42 6.27
N GLN A 109 -4.25 18.59 6.73
CA GLN A 109 -3.92 17.30 7.33
C GLN A 109 -3.53 16.29 6.24
N SER A 110 -4.28 16.21 5.14
CA SER A 110 -3.93 15.38 3.99
C SER A 110 -2.56 15.74 3.41
N ARG A 111 -2.18 17.03 3.36
CA ARG A 111 -0.83 17.45 2.95
C ARG A 111 0.26 16.97 3.90
N ARG A 112 0.02 17.00 5.22
CA ARG A 112 0.99 16.52 6.21
C ARG A 112 1.29 15.03 6.04
N VAL A 113 0.24 14.23 5.82
CA VAL A 113 0.37 12.80 5.53
C VAL A 113 1.17 12.56 4.24
N MET A 114 0.99 13.41 3.22
CA MET A 114 1.59 13.22 1.90
C MET A 114 3.01 13.79 1.72
N ASN A 115 3.40 14.81 2.49
CA ASN A 115 4.65 15.55 2.28
C ASN A 115 5.55 15.62 3.52
N ASP A 116 5.01 15.99 4.67
CA ASP A 116 5.84 16.50 5.77
C ASP A 116 6.43 15.40 6.66
N ASP A 117 5.71 14.28 6.80
CA ASP A 117 6.09 13.22 7.74
C ASP A 117 6.55 11.91 7.09
N LEU A 118 6.58 11.86 5.74
CA LEU A 118 7.08 10.67 5.08
C LEU A 118 8.60 10.54 5.31
N PRO A 119 9.08 9.35 5.72
CA PRO A 119 10.51 9.10 5.86
C PRO A 119 11.25 9.46 4.58
N LEU A 120 12.49 9.97 4.67
CA LEU A 120 13.33 10.32 3.51
C LEU A 120 13.43 9.19 2.47
N ASN A 121 13.27 7.94 2.90
CA ASN A 121 13.30 6.76 2.04
C ASN A 121 12.02 6.57 1.21
N PHE A 122 10.91 7.22 1.56
CA PHE A 122 9.75 7.43 0.70
C PHE A 122 10.01 8.65 -0.18
N HIS A 123 11.07 8.58 -1.00
CA HIS A 123 11.51 9.69 -1.84
C HIS A 123 10.31 10.27 -2.65
N PRO A 124 10.17 11.59 -2.80
CA PRO A 124 9.05 12.19 -3.54
C PRO A 124 9.03 11.80 -5.04
N ALA A 125 10.15 11.31 -5.57
CA ALA A 125 10.24 10.72 -6.92
C ALA A 125 10.00 9.20 -6.95
N ALA A 126 9.76 8.55 -5.81
CA ALA A 126 9.40 7.14 -5.78
C ALA A 126 8.00 6.96 -6.37
N VAL A 127 7.84 5.95 -7.23
CA VAL A 127 6.51 5.56 -7.72
C VAL A 127 5.71 5.05 -6.53
N ARG A 128 4.52 5.60 -6.34
CA ARG A 128 3.58 5.20 -5.29
C ARG A 128 2.27 4.84 -5.95
N ALA A 129 1.77 3.67 -5.59
CA ALA A 129 0.51 3.17 -6.09
C ALA A 129 -0.26 2.50 -4.96
N SER A 130 -1.59 2.54 -5.07
CA SER A 130 -2.48 1.78 -4.22
C SER A 130 -3.46 1.03 -5.09
N ALA A 131 -3.87 -0.15 -4.63
CA ALA A 131 -4.98 -0.90 -5.20
C ALA A 131 -5.92 -1.24 -4.05
N ALA A 132 -7.21 -1.07 -4.28
CA ALA A 132 -8.24 -1.42 -3.32
C ALA A 132 -9.10 -2.53 -3.89
N LEU A 133 -9.35 -3.54 -3.06
CA LEU A 133 -10.25 -4.64 -3.37
C LEU A 133 -11.48 -4.46 -2.50
N ASN A 134 -12.61 -4.13 -3.10
CA ASN A 134 -13.88 -4.13 -2.39
C ASN A 134 -14.35 -5.58 -2.24
N THR A 135 -14.25 -6.12 -1.02
CA THR A 135 -14.92 -7.38 -0.72
C THR A 135 -16.43 -7.08 -0.58
N PRO A 136 -17.32 -7.79 -1.30
CA PRO A 136 -18.76 -7.54 -1.23
C PRO A 136 -19.36 -7.65 0.19
N ASN A 137 -18.62 -8.27 1.12
CA ASN A 137 -19.04 -8.53 2.50
C ASN A 137 -18.40 -7.59 3.54
N GLY A 138 -17.64 -6.57 3.12
CA GLY A 138 -17.08 -5.57 4.04
C GLY A 138 -16.06 -6.10 5.06
N ALA A 139 -15.59 -7.33 4.90
CA ALA A 139 -14.60 -7.94 5.77
C ALA A 139 -13.20 -7.80 5.16
N VAL A 140 -12.31 -7.17 5.93
CA VAL A 140 -10.86 -7.37 5.87
C VAL A 140 -10.43 -7.81 7.25
#